data_AF-A0A6P1TCS5-F1
#
_entry.id   AF-A0A6P1TCS5-F1
#
_cell.length_a   1.000
_cell.length_b   1.000
_cell.length_c   1.000
_cell.angle_alpha   90.00
_cell.angle_beta   90.00
_cell.angle_gamma   90.00
#
_symmetry.space_group_name_H-M   'P 1'
#
loop_
_entity.id
_entity.type
_entity.pdbx_description
1 polymer ?
#
loop_
_entity_poly.entity_id
_entity_poly.type
_entity_poly.pdbx_seq_one_letter_code
_entity_poly.pdbx_strand_id
1 'polypeptide(L)'
;MSKVSRVDHIAYAVAEGMIEKWAWYHIEVEGGKLTKRVDDVRPDDPDSSMKLWCIDFESFGVVLVEGIDRNKKSQVTAFSDRHGDHSVQHIAFDTENLEQFVSHAISNGVNLRGKQLVSNDGFGDLKQLFGKGYAKQNAAEMSFPEYVERPKQGASMSTSVPQNTGKNFYQRIEHARNTGDTSTLLDFSRMPTDWEPEVASENAANRAPHPSNQGETIPA
;
A
#
# COMPACT_ATOMS: atom_id res chain seq x y z
N MET A 1 23.10 -0.24 4.57
CA MET A 1 21.95 0.67 4.49
C MET A 1 20.80 -0.13 3.89
N SER A 2 19.67 -0.24 4.59
CA SER A 2 18.48 -0.91 4.07
C SER A 2 17.75 0.01 3.09
N LYS A 3 17.17 -0.56 2.05
CA LYS A 3 16.46 0.15 0.98
C LYS A 3 15.15 -0.57 0.64
N VAL A 4 14.29 0.14 -0.09
CA VAL A 4 13.13 -0.50 -0.74
C VAL A 4 13.62 -1.41 -1.87
N SER A 5 12.99 -2.57 -2.02
CA SER A 5 13.39 -3.59 -2.99
C SER A 5 12.41 -3.70 -4.16
N ARG A 6 11.10 -3.68 -3.88
CA ARG A 6 10.01 -3.78 -4.84
C ARG A 6 8.70 -3.22 -4.26
N VAL A 7 7.68 -3.13 -5.10
CA VAL A 7 6.30 -2.96 -4.65
C VAL A 7 5.83 -4.26 -4.01
N ASP A 8 5.30 -4.18 -2.79
CA ASP A 8 4.61 -5.29 -2.12
C ASP A 8 3.16 -5.34 -2.57
N HIS A 9 2.43 -4.24 -2.40
CA HIS A 9 1.06 -4.11 -2.88
C HIS A 9 0.67 -2.68 -3.19
N ILE A 10 -0.37 -2.52 -4.00
CA ILE A 10 -1.02 -1.25 -4.31
C ILE A 10 -2.43 -1.30 -3.73
N ALA A 11 -2.78 -0.33 -2.91
CA ALA A 11 -4.12 -0.19 -2.37
C ALA A 11 -4.92 0.85 -3.15
N TYR A 12 -6.03 0.43 -3.74
CA TYR A 12 -6.98 1.30 -4.42
C TYR A 12 -8.20 1.54 -3.56
N ALA A 13 -8.52 2.81 -3.34
CA ALA A 13 -9.82 3.22 -2.83
C ALA A 13 -10.81 3.25 -3.99
N VAL A 14 -11.92 2.53 -3.83
CA VAL A 14 -12.98 2.45 -4.83
C VAL A 14 -14.26 3.08 -4.30
N ALA A 15 -15.08 3.59 -5.21
CA ALA A 15 -16.37 4.18 -4.90
C ALA A 15 -17.36 3.12 -4.41
N GLU A 16 -18.42 3.57 -3.73
CA GLU A 16 -19.48 2.69 -3.21
C GLU A 16 -20.08 1.83 -4.33
N GLY A 17 -20.15 0.51 -4.09
CA GLY A 17 -20.71 -0.45 -5.03
C GLY A 17 -19.80 -0.81 -6.21
N MET A 18 -18.52 -0.40 -6.18
CA MET A 18 -17.57 -0.66 -7.27
C MET A 18 -16.57 -1.78 -6.97
N ILE A 19 -16.41 -2.20 -5.71
CA ILE A 19 -15.40 -3.21 -5.35
C ILE A 19 -15.54 -4.52 -6.12
N GLU A 20 -16.77 -4.98 -6.37
CA GLU A 20 -17.01 -6.23 -7.11
C GLU A 20 -16.63 -6.11 -8.58
N LYS A 21 -16.86 -4.94 -9.20
CA LYS A 21 -16.52 -4.67 -10.59
C LYS A 21 -15.01 -4.58 -10.79
N TRP A 22 -14.32 -3.89 -9.89
CA TRP A 22 -12.86 -3.81 -9.92
C TRP A 22 -12.20 -5.14 -9.56
N ALA A 23 -12.77 -5.91 -8.64
CA ALA A 23 -12.30 -7.26 -8.34
C ALA A 23 -12.46 -8.17 -9.56
N TRP A 24 -13.62 -8.13 -10.23
CA TRP A 24 -13.81 -8.86 -11.49
C TRP A 24 -12.75 -8.47 -12.52
N TYR A 25 -12.47 -7.18 -12.71
CA TYR A 25 -11.44 -6.73 -13.65
C TYR A 25 -10.04 -7.28 -13.27
N HIS A 26 -9.61 -7.09 -12.02
CA HIS A 26 -8.29 -7.57 -11.58
C HIS A 26 -8.14 -9.10 -11.61
N ILE A 27 -9.23 -9.85 -11.41
CA ILE A 27 -9.20 -11.32 -11.39
C ILE A 27 -9.35 -11.89 -12.79
N GLU A 28 -10.44 -11.55 -13.48
CA GLU A 28 -10.84 -12.18 -14.74
C GLU A 28 -10.12 -11.58 -15.96
N VAL A 29 -9.76 -10.29 -15.90
CA VAL A 29 -9.11 -9.59 -17.02
C VAL A 29 -7.60 -9.55 -16.84
N GLU A 30 -7.11 -9.21 -15.65
CA GLU A 30 -5.67 -9.10 -15.39
C GLU A 30 -5.03 -10.41 -14.89
N GLY A 31 -5.83 -11.42 -14.53
CA GLY A 31 -5.35 -12.75 -14.15
C GLY A 31 -4.94 -12.88 -12.67
N GLY A 32 -5.35 -11.94 -11.82
CA GLY A 32 -5.08 -11.99 -10.39
C GLY A 32 -5.90 -13.06 -9.67
N LYS A 33 -5.47 -13.46 -8.47
CA LYS A 33 -6.18 -14.42 -7.63
C LYS A 33 -6.67 -13.77 -6.34
N LEU A 34 -7.97 -13.83 -6.06
CA LEU A 34 -8.51 -13.41 -4.77
C LEU A 34 -7.92 -14.29 -3.65
N THR A 35 -7.17 -13.68 -2.74
CA THR A 35 -6.55 -14.37 -1.60
C THR A 35 -7.23 -14.04 -0.28
N LYS A 36 -7.91 -12.90 -0.20
CA LYS A 36 -8.66 -12.51 1.00
C LYS A 36 -9.84 -11.63 0.64
N ARG A 37 -10.96 -11.88 1.33
CA ARG A 37 -12.19 -11.09 1.24
C ARG A 37 -12.69 -10.80 2.65
N VAL A 38 -12.83 -9.52 2.96
CA VAL A 38 -13.47 -9.03 4.19
C VAL A 38 -14.50 -7.98 3.78
N ASP A 39 -15.77 -8.31 3.91
CA ASP A 39 -16.86 -7.40 3.52
C ASP A 39 -17.20 -6.37 4.60
N ASP A 40 -16.56 -6.49 5.77
CA ASP A 40 -16.68 -5.51 6.85
C ASP A 40 -15.53 -5.67 7.85
N VAL A 41 -14.56 -4.73 7.88
CA VAL A 41 -13.41 -4.82 8.78
C VAL A 41 -13.72 -4.38 10.23
N ARG A 42 -14.88 -3.75 10.46
CA ARG A 42 -15.38 -3.29 11.77
C ARG A 42 -16.91 -3.49 11.86
N PRO A 43 -17.39 -4.74 11.91
CA PRO A 43 -18.83 -5.02 11.91
C PRO A 43 -19.56 -4.45 13.12
N ASP A 44 -18.90 -4.40 14.28
CA ASP A 44 -19.49 -3.92 15.53
C ASP A 44 -19.35 -2.40 15.76
N ASP A 45 -18.67 -1.69 14.86
CA ASP A 45 -18.43 -0.24 15.00
C ASP A 45 -19.61 0.55 14.40
N PRO A 46 -20.35 1.36 15.17
CA PRO A 46 -21.54 2.03 14.65
C PRO A 46 -21.23 3.21 13.71
N ASP A 47 -19.99 3.69 13.69
CA ASP A 47 -19.66 4.93 12.99
C ASP A 47 -19.36 4.71 11.50
N SER A 48 -18.47 3.79 11.18
CA SER A 48 -18.08 3.50 9.78
C SER A 48 -17.23 2.23 9.68
N SER A 49 -16.93 1.77 8.48
CA SER A 49 -16.02 0.65 8.24
C SER A 49 -15.47 0.73 6.81
N MET A 50 -14.90 -0.38 6.32
CA MET A 50 -14.60 -0.60 4.91
C MET A 50 -14.71 -2.09 4.58
N LYS A 51 -14.93 -2.39 3.30
CA LYS A 51 -14.58 -3.66 2.69
C LYS A 51 -13.08 -3.67 2.39
N LEU A 52 -12.48 -4.85 2.38
CA LEU A 52 -11.07 -5.07 2.03
C LEU A 52 -10.93 -6.39 1.29
N TRP A 53 -10.55 -6.32 0.01
CA TRP A 53 -10.34 -7.49 -0.84
C TRP A 53 -8.90 -7.49 -1.35
N CYS A 54 -8.17 -8.58 -1.13
CA CYS A 54 -6.78 -8.74 -1.55
C CYS A 54 -6.70 -9.70 -2.73
N ILE A 55 -5.99 -9.28 -3.77
CA ILE A 55 -5.78 -10.00 -5.01
C ILE A 55 -4.26 -10.13 -5.20
N ASP A 56 -3.80 -11.34 -5.45
CA ASP A 56 -2.38 -11.69 -5.59
C ASP A 56 -2.05 -11.92 -7.06
N PHE A 57 -0.99 -11.28 -7.55
CA PHE A 57 -0.40 -11.46 -8.88
C PHE A 57 0.97 -12.17 -8.81
N GLU A 58 1.24 -12.87 -7.70
CA GLU A 58 2.49 -13.58 -7.36
C GLU A 58 3.70 -12.66 -7.12
N SER A 59 3.86 -11.63 -7.95
CA SER A 59 4.97 -10.66 -7.90
C SER A 59 4.65 -9.42 -7.06
N PHE A 60 3.37 -9.06 -6.95
CA PHE A 60 2.84 -7.99 -6.12
C PHE A 60 1.35 -8.23 -5.84
N GLY A 61 0.78 -7.46 -4.93
CA GLY A 61 -0.64 -7.54 -4.56
C GLY A 61 -1.43 -6.30 -4.94
N VAL A 62 -2.72 -6.48 -5.16
CA VAL A 62 -3.71 -5.40 -5.20
C VAL A 62 -4.63 -5.52 -3.99
N VAL A 63 -4.86 -4.40 -3.31
CA VAL A 63 -5.82 -4.31 -2.21
C VAL A 63 -6.92 -3.33 -2.61
N LEU A 64 -8.13 -3.82 -2.79
CA LEU A 64 -9.29 -2.96 -3.01
C LEU A 64 -9.92 -2.63 -1.67
N VAL A 65 -10.17 -1.35 -1.41
CA VAL A 65 -10.91 -0.88 -0.24
C VAL A 65 -12.09 -0.02 -0.66
N GLU A 66 -13.26 -0.35 -0.13
CA GLU A 66 -14.52 0.39 -0.36
C GLU A 66 -15.05 0.84 0.99
N GLY A 67 -15.37 2.13 1.14
CA GLY A 67 -15.88 2.66 2.39
C GLY A 67 -17.26 2.13 2.74
N ILE A 68 -17.50 1.89 4.03
CA ILE A 68 -18.83 1.60 4.57
C ILE A 68 -19.20 2.77 5.47
N ASP A 69 -20.06 3.65 4.96
CA ASP A 69 -20.60 4.76 5.73
C ASP A 69 -21.73 4.26 6.65
N ARG A 70 -21.74 4.73 7.90
CA ARG A 70 -22.84 4.47 8.86
C ARG A 70 -23.25 5.80 9.51
N ASN A 71 -23.07 5.95 10.82
CA ASN A 71 -23.30 7.24 11.49
C ASN A 71 -22.30 8.32 11.05
N LYS A 72 -21.15 7.92 10.50
CA LYS A 72 -20.11 8.80 9.97
C LYS A 72 -19.63 8.30 8.61
N LYS A 73 -19.08 9.24 7.84
CA LYS A 73 -18.36 8.93 6.60
C LYS A 73 -17.07 8.15 6.91
N SER A 74 -16.81 7.09 6.15
CA SER A 74 -15.58 6.30 6.19
C SER A 74 -14.39 7.11 5.67
N GLN A 75 -13.19 6.89 6.21
CA GLN A 75 -11.95 7.45 5.65
C GLN A 75 -11.77 7.05 4.18
N VAL A 76 -12.22 5.86 3.78
CA VAL A 76 -12.12 5.38 2.39
C VAL A 76 -13.09 6.14 1.48
N THR A 77 -14.34 6.36 1.92
CA THR A 77 -15.32 7.17 1.17
C THR A 77 -14.84 8.60 1.01
N ALA A 78 -14.28 9.20 2.07
CA ALA A 78 -13.71 10.54 1.99
C ALA A 78 -12.55 10.60 0.95
N PHE A 79 -11.73 9.56 0.88
CA PHE A 79 -10.66 9.46 -0.10
C PHE A 79 -11.20 9.36 -1.54
N SER A 80 -12.13 8.42 -1.80
CA SER A 80 -12.65 8.19 -3.15
C SER A 80 -13.51 9.36 -3.65
N ASP A 81 -14.27 10.02 -2.78
CA ASP A 81 -14.98 11.27 -3.11
C ASP A 81 -14.00 12.36 -3.59
N ARG A 82 -12.80 12.42 -3.00
CA ARG A 82 -11.81 13.45 -3.28
C ARG A 82 -11.00 13.19 -4.55
N HIS A 83 -10.68 11.93 -4.83
CA HIS A 83 -9.73 11.53 -5.89
C HIS A 83 -10.38 10.81 -7.06
N GLY A 84 -11.62 10.36 -6.90
CA GLY A 84 -12.32 9.54 -7.88
C GLY A 84 -12.24 8.04 -7.57
N ASP A 85 -13.09 7.28 -8.24
CA ASP A 85 -13.10 5.83 -8.17
C ASP A 85 -11.77 5.22 -8.64
N HIS A 86 -11.40 4.07 -8.05
CA HIS A 86 -10.16 3.34 -8.36
C HIS A 86 -8.87 4.17 -8.21
N SER A 87 -8.81 5.01 -7.18
CA SER A 87 -7.64 5.86 -6.91
C SER A 87 -6.63 5.18 -5.98
N VAL A 88 -5.33 5.34 -6.25
CA VAL A 88 -4.26 4.80 -5.39
C VAL A 88 -4.24 5.53 -4.05
N GLN A 89 -4.68 4.83 -2.99
CA GLN A 89 -4.59 5.31 -1.62
C GLN A 89 -3.18 5.16 -1.08
N HIS A 90 -2.57 3.99 -1.21
CA HIS A 90 -1.19 3.80 -0.82
C HIS A 90 -0.48 2.77 -1.68
N ILE A 91 0.85 2.90 -1.70
CA ILE A 91 1.74 1.89 -2.27
C ILE A 91 2.61 1.39 -1.13
N ALA A 92 2.61 0.08 -0.93
CA ALA A 92 3.48 -0.58 0.01
C ALA A 92 4.76 -1.03 -0.66
N PHE A 93 5.90 -0.74 -0.03
CA PHE A 93 7.22 -1.11 -0.51
C PHE A 93 7.85 -2.14 0.43
N ASP A 94 8.32 -3.24 -0.13
CA ASP A 94 9.11 -4.22 0.61
C ASP A 94 10.50 -3.65 0.92
N THR A 95 10.99 -3.92 2.13
CA THR A 95 12.28 -3.45 2.64
C THR A 95 13.12 -4.65 3.08
N GLU A 96 14.43 -4.57 2.83
CA GLU A 96 15.35 -5.65 3.23
C GLU A 96 15.44 -5.82 4.76
N ASN A 97 15.28 -4.71 5.46
CA ASN A 97 15.20 -4.59 6.92
C ASN A 97 14.46 -3.28 7.25
N LEU A 98 13.26 -3.37 7.82
CA LEU A 98 12.39 -2.22 8.06
C LEU A 98 12.99 -1.28 9.11
N GLU A 99 13.55 -1.80 10.19
CA GLU A 99 14.10 -1.00 11.28
C GLU A 99 15.27 -0.11 10.83
N GLN A 100 16.20 -0.68 10.06
CA GLN A 100 17.32 0.05 9.47
C GLN A 100 16.84 1.09 8.46
N PHE A 101 15.84 0.74 7.64
CA PHE A 101 15.26 1.67 6.66
C PHE A 101 14.59 2.85 7.38
N VAL A 102 13.79 2.58 8.40
CA VAL A 102 13.08 3.60 9.20
C VAL A 102 14.06 4.53 9.90
N SER A 103 15.12 3.98 10.50
CA SER A 103 16.16 4.78 11.14
C SER A 103 16.83 5.74 10.15
N HIS A 104 17.15 5.25 8.95
CA HIS A 104 17.71 6.07 7.88
C HIS A 104 16.71 7.11 7.33
N ALA A 105 15.45 6.72 7.14
CA ALA A 105 14.40 7.61 6.66
C ALA A 105 14.18 8.78 7.63
N ILE A 106 14.07 8.50 8.93
CA ILE A 106 13.91 9.52 9.98
C ILE A 106 15.13 10.45 10.03
N SER A 107 16.36 9.91 9.90
CA SER A 107 17.56 10.77 9.88
C SER A 107 17.58 11.73 8.69
N ASN A 108 16.90 11.38 7.60
CA ASN A 108 16.73 12.23 6.40
C ASN A 108 15.45 13.07 6.41
N GLY A 109 14.72 13.14 7.54
CA GLY A 109 13.55 14.01 7.68
C GLY A 109 12.23 13.42 7.20
N VAL A 110 12.16 12.09 7.06
CA VAL A 110 10.89 11.40 6.80
C VAL A 110 10.06 11.34 8.09
N ASN A 111 8.82 11.81 8.00
CA ASN A 111 7.79 11.71 9.03
C ASN A 111 6.93 10.46 8.80
N LEU A 112 7.03 9.51 9.73
CA LEU A 112 6.25 8.28 9.70
C LEU A 112 5.02 8.37 10.62
N ARG A 113 4.04 7.49 10.41
CA ARG A 113 2.77 7.49 11.11
C ARG A 113 2.69 6.32 12.10
N GLY A 114 2.73 6.68 13.38
CA GLY A 114 2.56 5.74 14.49
C GLY A 114 3.75 4.81 14.70
N LYS A 115 3.51 3.68 15.38
CA LYS A 115 4.52 2.65 15.67
C LYS A 115 4.49 1.55 14.61
N GLN A 116 5.61 0.85 14.44
CA GLN A 116 5.66 -0.37 13.63
C GLN A 116 4.59 -1.37 14.10
N LEU A 117 3.85 -1.94 13.15
CA LEU A 117 2.97 -3.07 13.36
C LEU A 117 3.77 -4.34 13.14
N VAL A 118 3.57 -5.34 14.00
CA VAL A 118 4.08 -6.69 13.80
C VAL A 118 2.90 -7.64 13.90
N SER A 119 2.75 -8.49 12.90
CA SER A 119 1.70 -9.48 12.81
C SER A 119 2.25 -10.75 12.18
N ASN A 120 1.76 -11.92 12.59
CA ASN A 120 2.13 -13.16 11.94
C ASN A 120 1.19 -13.44 10.75
N ASP A 121 1.73 -13.68 9.56
CA ASP A 121 0.98 -13.90 8.32
C ASP A 121 0.82 -15.38 7.93
N GLY A 122 1.17 -16.29 8.84
CA GLY A 122 1.21 -17.74 8.61
C GLY A 122 2.55 -18.24 8.05
N PHE A 123 3.38 -17.36 7.49
CA PHE A 123 4.72 -17.65 6.98
C PHE A 123 5.83 -17.04 7.86
N GLY A 124 5.46 -16.14 8.77
CA GLY A 124 6.32 -15.56 9.80
C GLY A 124 5.85 -14.17 10.20
N ASP A 125 6.75 -13.38 10.76
CA ASP A 125 6.45 -12.00 11.16
C ASP A 125 6.47 -11.05 9.96
N LEU A 126 5.30 -10.51 9.64
CA LEU A 126 5.09 -9.35 8.78
C LEU A 126 5.22 -8.08 9.62
N LYS A 127 6.15 -7.20 9.24
CA LYS A 127 6.32 -5.88 9.84
C LYS A 127 5.82 -4.80 8.88
N GLN A 128 5.06 -3.83 9.38
CA GLN A 128 4.48 -2.76 8.56
C GLN A 128 4.58 -1.40 9.25
N LEU A 129 4.86 -0.35 8.49
CA LEU A 129 4.83 1.03 8.98
C LEU A 129 4.37 1.99 7.88
N PHE A 130 3.42 2.86 8.21
CA PHE A 130 2.90 3.84 7.26
C PHE A 130 3.72 5.13 7.32
N GLY A 131 3.94 5.74 6.16
CA GLY A 131 4.32 7.12 6.05
C GLY A 131 3.14 8.06 6.34
N LYS A 132 3.44 9.34 6.48
CA LYS A 132 2.42 10.39 6.38
C LYS A 132 2.12 10.70 4.90
N GLY A 133 1.15 11.57 4.65
CA GLY A 133 0.72 11.91 3.30
C GLY A 133 1.76 12.72 2.52
N TYR A 134 1.74 12.62 1.20
CA TYR A 134 2.68 13.36 0.34
C TYR A 134 2.40 14.87 0.23
N ALA A 135 1.16 15.29 0.49
CA ALA A 135 0.73 16.69 0.40
C ALA A 135 0.20 17.19 1.75
N LYS A 136 0.03 18.50 1.92
CA LYS A 136 -0.56 19.05 3.16
C LYS A 136 -2.09 19.04 3.07
N GLN A 137 -2.73 17.92 3.44
CA GLN A 137 -4.19 17.75 3.42
C GLN A 137 -4.66 16.91 4.63
N ASN A 138 -5.96 16.65 4.76
CA ASN A 138 -6.47 15.76 5.81
C ASN A 138 -5.93 14.33 5.62
N ALA A 139 -5.57 13.64 6.71
CA ALA A 139 -5.06 12.28 6.69
C ALA A 139 -5.89 11.25 5.89
N ALA A 140 -7.21 11.40 5.83
CA ALA A 140 -8.09 10.52 5.06
C ALA A 140 -8.17 10.87 3.57
N GLU A 141 -7.66 12.02 3.16
CA GLU A 141 -7.69 12.51 1.79
C GLU A 141 -6.29 12.49 1.14
N MET A 142 -5.29 11.92 1.81
CA MET A 142 -3.92 11.91 1.31
C MET A 142 -3.50 10.52 0.89
N SER A 143 -2.83 10.41 -0.27
CA SER A 143 -2.05 9.21 -0.56
C SER A 143 -0.78 9.19 0.30
N PHE A 144 -0.36 8.01 0.70
CA PHE A 144 0.83 7.80 1.56
C PHE A 144 1.59 6.53 1.16
N PRO A 145 2.88 6.40 1.51
CA PRO A 145 3.58 5.13 1.38
C PRO A 145 3.33 4.23 2.57
N GLU A 146 3.47 2.93 2.35
CA GLU A 146 3.66 1.93 3.38
C GLU A 146 5.03 1.25 3.18
N TYR A 147 5.70 0.90 4.28
CA TYR A 147 6.95 0.16 4.27
C TYR A 147 6.76 -1.16 5.01
N VAL A 148 7.18 -2.24 4.37
CA VAL A 148 6.91 -3.61 4.79
C VAL A 148 8.21 -4.40 4.89
N GLU A 149 8.30 -5.34 5.81
CA GLU A 149 9.31 -6.40 5.80
C GLU A 149 8.57 -7.73 5.98
N ARG A 150 8.67 -8.60 4.96
CA ARG A 150 8.13 -9.96 4.99
C ARG A 150 9.14 -10.99 5.49
N PRO A 151 8.67 -12.14 6.03
CA PRO A 151 9.50 -13.29 6.34
C PRO A 151 10.29 -13.77 5.10
N LYS A 152 11.58 -14.08 5.27
CA LYS A 152 12.50 -14.39 4.16
C LYS A 152 12.52 -15.86 3.71
N GLN A 153 11.51 -16.68 4.04
CA GLN A 153 11.53 -18.12 3.72
C GLN A 153 10.71 -18.48 2.47
N GLY A 154 11.39 -19.07 1.47
CA GLY A 154 10.83 -20.09 0.57
C GLY A 154 9.93 -19.65 -0.59
N ALA A 155 10.51 -18.98 -1.61
CA ALA A 155 10.12 -18.94 -3.04
C ALA A 155 8.68 -18.60 -3.48
N SER A 156 7.70 -18.42 -2.60
CA SER A 156 6.42 -17.79 -2.94
C SER A 156 6.14 -16.73 -1.90
N MET A 157 6.49 -15.48 -2.23
CA MET A 157 6.22 -14.34 -1.37
C MET A 157 4.76 -13.94 -1.55
N SER A 158 3.86 -14.76 -0.99
CA SER A 158 2.44 -14.44 -0.97
C SER A 158 2.24 -13.07 -0.33
N THR A 159 1.46 -12.21 -0.98
CA THR A 159 1.07 -10.91 -0.41
C THR A 159 0.00 -11.05 0.66
N SER A 160 0.00 -12.15 1.41
CA SER A 160 -1.00 -12.46 2.42
C SER A 160 -1.09 -11.32 3.43
N VAL A 161 -2.32 -10.88 3.70
CA VAL A 161 -2.63 -9.82 4.69
C VAL A 161 -3.25 -10.49 5.91
N PRO A 162 -2.63 -10.44 7.10
CA PRO A 162 -3.19 -11.04 8.32
C PRO A 162 -4.59 -10.52 8.64
N GLN A 163 -5.44 -11.36 9.25
CA GLN A 163 -6.87 -11.07 9.44
C GLN A 163 -7.12 -9.74 10.17
N ASN A 164 -6.32 -9.42 11.20
CA ASN A 164 -6.48 -8.22 12.03
C ASN A 164 -5.82 -6.96 11.46
N THR A 165 -4.99 -7.06 10.41
CA THR A 165 -4.25 -5.91 9.85
C THR A 165 -5.21 -4.86 9.27
N GLY A 166 -6.32 -5.28 8.66
CA GLY A 166 -7.33 -4.36 8.10
C GLY A 166 -7.98 -3.43 9.13
N LYS A 167 -8.30 -3.95 10.33
CA LYS A 167 -8.88 -3.16 11.43
C LYS A 167 -7.86 -2.17 12.00
N ASN A 168 -6.63 -2.63 12.25
CA ASN A 168 -5.55 -1.78 12.76
C ASN A 168 -5.17 -0.67 11.77
N PHE A 169 -5.16 -0.99 10.48
CA PHE A 169 -4.97 -0.04 9.39
C PHE A 169 -6.05 1.06 9.43
N TYR A 170 -7.32 0.64 9.40
CA TYR A 170 -8.46 1.57 9.35
C TYR A 170 -8.44 2.54 10.53
N GLN A 171 -8.24 2.02 11.74
CA GLN A 171 -8.23 2.81 12.97
C GLN A 171 -7.11 3.85 13.00
N ARG A 172 -5.95 3.58 12.39
CA ARG A 172 -4.83 4.53 12.34
C ARG A 172 -5.15 5.74 11.47
N ILE A 173 -5.71 5.52 10.29
CA ILE A 173 -6.06 6.62 9.38
C ILE A 173 -7.24 7.41 9.95
N GLU A 174 -8.24 6.73 10.50
CA GLU A 174 -9.35 7.38 11.23
C GLU A 174 -8.85 8.24 12.40
N HIS A 175 -7.94 7.72 13.22
CA HIS A 175 -7.39 8.50 14.33
C HIS A 175 -6.66 9.76 13.82
N ALA A 176 -5.82 9.62 12.79
CA ALA A 176 -5.11 10.75 12.19
C ALA A 176 -6.06 11.78 11.56
N ARG A 177 -7.16 11.33 10.93
CA ARG A 177 -8.22 12.19 10.43
C ARG A 177 -8.86 12.99 11.58
N ASN A 178 -9.24 12.29 12.64
CA ASN A 178 -10.01 12.87 13.75
C ASN A 178 -9.17 13.81 14.63
N THR A 179 -7.85 13.67 14.62
CA THR A 179 -6.93 14.63 15.27
C THR A 179 -6.53 15.80 14.37
N GLY A 180 -6.98 15.82 13.11
CA GLY A 180 -6.64 16.88 12.15
C GLY A 180 -5.17 16.85 11.71
N ASP A 181 -4.53 15.68 11.69
CA ASP A 181 -3.15 15.55 11.22
C ASP A 181 -3.03 15.86 9.72
N THR A 182 -2.42 17.01 9.41
CA THR A 182 -2.11 17.44 8.04
C THR A 182 -0.61 17.45 7.73
N SER A 183 0.20 16.78 8.55
CA SER A 183 1.65 16.80 8.36
C SER A 183 2.08 15.90 7.21
N THR A 184 3.12 16.33 6.48
CA THR A 184 3.63 15.66 5.28
C THR A 184 4.67 14.61 5.59
N LEU A 185 4.85 13.65 4.68
CA LEU A 185 5.89 12.62 4.74
C LEU A 185 7.29 13.22 4.79
N LEU A 186 7.56 14.27 4.02
CA LEU A 186 8.89 14.84 3.88
C LEU A 186 8.88 16.31 4.26
N ASP A 187 9.99 16.72 4.89
CA ASP A 187 10.39 18.12 5.04
C ASP A 187 11.45 18.44 3.98
N PHE A 188 11.01 18.98 2.84
CA PHE A 188 11.90 19.31 1.72
C PHE A 188 12.91 20.42 2.06
N SER A 189 12.78 21.13 3.18
CA SER A 189 13.83 22.07 3.63
C SER A 189 15.15 21.38 3.98
N ARG A 190 15.13 20.04 4.15
CA ARG A 190 16.31 19.21 4.40
C ARG A 190 17.00 18.74 3.13
N MET A 191 16.40 18.96 1.96
CA MET A 191 17.04 18.61 0.68
C MET A 191 18.27 19.52 0.49
N PRO A 192 19.47 18.95 0.24
CA PRO A 192 20.64 19.75 -0.07
C PRO A 192 20.37 20.66 -1.27
N THR A 193 20.76 21.93 -1.19
CA THR A 193 20.53 22.91 -2.26
C THR A 193 21.32 22.61 -3.53
N ASP A 194 22.38 21.83 -3.41
CA ASP A 194 23.26 21.35 -4.47
C ASP A 194 22.99 19.88 -4.83
N TRP A 195 21.88 19.31 -4.38
CA TRP A 195 21.53 17.94 -4.74
C TRP A 195 21.24 17.85 -6.24
N GLU A 196 21.98 16.98 -6.91
CA GLU A 196 21.70 16.54 -8.28
C GLU A 196 21.65 15.00 -8.32
N PRO A 197 20.76 14.41 -9.13
CA PRO A 197 20.78 12.98 -9.34
C PRO A 197 22.09 12.56 -10.03
N GLU A 198 22.62 11.40 -9.67
CA GLU A 198 23.75 10.83 -10.40
C GLU A 198 23.38 10.67 -11.89
N VAL A 199 24.30 11.04 -12.78
CA VAL A 199 24.14 10.80 -14.21
C VAL A 199 24.10 9.30 -14.44
N ALA A 200 23.01 8.80 -15.02
CA ALA A 200 22.85 7.39 -15.31
C ALA A 200 24.02 6.90 -16.16
N SER A 201 24.83 5.99 -15.62
CA SER A 201 25.91 5.38 -16.42
C SER A 201 25.27 4.57 -17.55
N GLU A 202 25.70 4.79 -18.80
CA GLU A 202 25.21 4.09 -20.01
C GLU A 202 25.32 2.55 -19.92
N ASN A 203 26.08 2.03 -18.95
CA ASN A 203 26.25 0.60 -18.70
C ASN A 203 25.02 -0.10 -18.06
N ALA A 204 23.96 0.61 -17.67
CA ALA A 204 22.74 0.00 -17.14
C ALA A 204 21.89 -0.73 -18.21
N ALA A 205 22.13 -0.48 -19.50
CA ALA A 205 21.39 -1.11 -20.61
C ALA A 205 21.74 -2.59 -20.86
N ASN A 206 22.74 -3.15 -20.16
CA ASN A 206 23.16 -4.56 -20.29
C ASN A 206 22.56 -5.51 -19.22
N ARG A 207 21.52 -5.09 -18.48
CA ARG A 207 20.71 -6.08 -17.74
C ARG A 207 19.98 -6.94 -18.78
N ALA A 208 20.43 -8.19 -18.90
CA ALA A 208 19.95 -9.17 -19.85
C ALA A 208 18.41 -9.13 -19.95
N PRO A 209 17.83 -9.11 -21.17
CA PRO A 209 16.40 -9.23 -21.32
C PRO A 209 15.94 -10.50 -20.61
N HIS A 210 14.85 -10.37 -19.84
CA HIS A 210 14.05 -11.48 -19.35
C HIS A 210 13.86 -12.46 -20.53
N PRO A 211 14.07 -13.78 -20.38
CA PRO A 211 13.86 -14.72 -21.48
C PRO A 211 12.40 -14.61 -21.94
N SER A 212 12.20 -13.93 -23.07
CA SER A 212 10.92 -13.86 -23.74
C SER A 212 10.60 -15.27 -24.21
N ASN A 213 9.51 -15.83 -23.67
CA ASN A 213 8.91 -17.05 -24.20
C ASN A 213 8.69 -16.87 -25.70
N GLN A 214 9.39 -17.67 -26.49
CA GLN A 214 9.22 -17.69 -27.93
C GLN A 214 7.87 -18.33 -28.24
N GLY A 215 7.00 -17.56 -28.90
CA GLY A 215 6.10 -18.04 -29.92
C GLY A 215 4.82 -18.73 -29.46
N GLU A 216 3.74 -17.97 -29.39
CA GLU A 216 2.46 -18.44 -29.91
C GLU A 216 1.86 -17.37 -30.81
N THR A 217 1.68 -17.75 -32.08
CA THR A 217 0.96 -16.99 -33.09
C THR A 217 -0.53 -16.96 -32.75
N ILE A 218 -1.09 -15.77 -32.58
CA ILE A 218 -2.54 -15.57 -32.45
C ILE A 218 -3.17 -15.71 -33.85
N PRO A 219 -4.09 -16.66 -34.10
CA PRO A 219 -4.86 -16.67 -35.34
C PRO A 219 -5.94 -15.58 -35.29
N ALA A 220 -6.19 -15.00 -36.48
CA ALA A 220 -7.16 -13.93 -36.74
C ALA A 220 -8.63 -14.35 -36.52
#